data_AF-A0A4Y9RH42-F1
#
_entry.id   AF-A0A4Y9RH42-F1
#
_cell.length_a   1.000
_cell.length_b   1.000
_cell.length_c   1.000
_cell.angle_alpha   90.00
_cell.angle_beta   90.00
_cell.angle_gamma   90.00
#
_symmetry.space_group_name_H-M   'P 1'
#
loop_
_entity.id
_entity.type
_entity.pdbx_description
1 polymer ?
#
loop_
_entity_poly.entity_id
_entity_poly.type
_entity_poly.pdbx_seq_one_letter_code
_entity_poly.pdbx_strand_id
1 'polypeptide(L)'
;MTDSRAAWPDDAWWQRYGDPQLDRLMDEALQANPSLRIAAARLRQAQALAGVADAARAPQVNATVKSMRQEFSANSTVPKPLAGSWTWLNDASVGFSYELDFWGKNEAALEAAVGRTKAAEADAHAARLLLTVSVVQAYLKLDQLHAQLELAQATLTQRGEILRLTRDR
;
A
#
# COMPACT_ATOMS: atom_id res chain seq x y z
N MET A 1 26.89 -13.43 31.14
CA MET A 1 26.31 -12.36 30.30
C MET A 1 24.88 -12.78 29.99
N THR A 2 23.92 -12.24 30.73
CA THR A 2 22.49 -12.43 30.47
C THR A 2 22.12 -11.59 29.24
N ASP A 3 21.71 -12.28 28.19
CA ASP A 3 21.23 -11.72 26.93
C ASP A 3 19.94 -10.94 27.19
N SER A 4 20.07 -9.64 27.44
CA SER A 4 18.93 -8.72 27.42
C SER A 4 18.54 -8.53 25.96
N ARG A 5 17.80 -9.50 25.39
CA ARG A 5 16.98 -9.27 24.22
C ARG A 5 16.18 -8.02 24.53
N ALA A 6 16.50 -6.92 23.85
CA ALA A 6 15.70 -5.70 23.96
C ALA A 6 14.25 -6.13 23.79
N ALA A 7 13.42 -5.91 24.83
CA ALA A 7 12.01 -6.25 24.78
C ALA A 7 11.41 -5.39 23.68
N TRP A 8 11.29 -5.97 22.50
CA TRP A 8 10.74 -5.28 21.36
C TRP A 8 9.28 -4.98 21.68
N PRO A 9 8.78 -3.75 21.43
CA PRO A 9 7.44 -3.39 21.82
C PRO A 9 6.44 -4.38 21.22
N ASP A 10 5.52 -4.88 22.03
CA ASP A 10 4.43 -5.71 21.53
C ASP A 10 3.62 -4.96 20.47
N ASP A 11 2.97 -5.70 19.57
CA ASP A 11 2.14 -5.14 18.49
C ASP A 11 1.02 -4.21 19.00
N ALA A 12 0.63 -4.37 20.27
CA ALA A 12 -0.36 -3.57 20.99
C ALA A 12 0.24 -2.75 22.14
N TRP A 13 1.45 -2.19 21.95
CA TRP A 13 2.21 -1.46 22.97
C TRP A 13 1.46 -0.37 23.73
N TRP A 14 0.38 0.21 23.18
CA TRP A 14 -0.45 1.23 23.82
C TRP A 14 -1.30 0.69 24.97
N GLN A 15 -1.57 -0.62 25.02
CA GLN A 15 -2.36 -1.23 26.12
C GLN A 15 -1.71 -1.04 27.49
N ARG A 16 -0.41 -0.75 27.54
CA ARG A 16 0.33 -0.40 28.77
C ARG A 16 -0.24 0.81 29.50
N TYR A 17 -0.99 1.68 28.83
CA TYR A 17 -1.64 2.84 29.46
C TYR A 17 -2.88 2.44 30.26
N GLY A 18 -3.41 1.23 30.07
CA GLY A 18 -4.53 0.70 30.85
C GLY A 18 -5.85 1.45 30.65
N ASP A 19 -6.03 2.10 29.50
CA ASP A 19 -7.20 2.92 29.20
C ASP A 19 -8.08 2.26 28.12
N PRO A 20 -9.27 1.73 28.49
CA PRO A 20 -10.19 1.08 27.56
C PRO A 20 -10.77 2.01 26.49
N GLN A 21 -10.74 3.34 26.70
CA GLN A 21 -11.16 4.29 25.67
C GLN A 21 -10.08 4.40 24.59
N LEU A 22 -8.81 4.46 24.98
CA LEU A 22 -7.69 4.46 24.04
C LEU A 22 -7.67 3.17 23.21
N ASP A 23 -7.91 2.01 23.84
CA ASP A 23 -7.93 0.73 23.14
C ASP A 23 -9.00 0.71 22.03
N ARG A 24 -10.23 1.19 22.33
CA ARG A 24 -11.30 1.28 21.33
C ARG A 24 -10.95 2.20 20.16
N LEU A 25 -10.37 3.38 20.45
CA LEU A 25 -9.93 4.31 19.41
C LEU A 25 -8.83 3.69 18.53
N MET A 26 -7.96 2.88 19.12
CA MET A 26 -6.92 2.19 18.36
C MET A 26 -7.51 1.12 17.46
N ASP A 27 -8.45 0.32 17.95
CA ASP A 27 -9.12 -0.70 17.14
C ASP A 27 -9.86 -0.08 15.95
N GLU A 28 -10.58 1.02 16.17
CA GLU A 28 -11.25 1.78 15.11
C GLU A 28 -10.25 2.30 14.07
N ALA A 29 -9.14 2.90 14.53
CA ALA A 29 -8.09 3.40 13.66
C ALA A 29 -7.44 2.28 12.83
N LEU A 30 -7.15 1.12 13.43
CA LEU A 30 -6.49 0.02 12.73
C LEU A 30 -7.40 -0.68 11.72
N GLN A 31 -8.72 -0.72 11.94
CA GLN A 31 -9.66 -1.39 11.03
C GLN A 31 -9.98 -0.56 9.78
N ALA A 32 -10.17 0.75 9.92
CA ALA A 32 -10.79 1.57 8.89
C ALA A 32 -9.89 2.65 8.27
N ASN A 33 -8.59 2.69 8.58
CA ASN A 33 -7.74 3.80 8.13
C ASN A 33 -7.34 3.72 6.63
N PRO A 34 -7.64 4.75 5.82
CA PRO A 34 -7.27 4.80 4.41
C PRO A 34 -5.77 4.70 4.14
N SER A 35 -4.93 5.27 4.99
CA SER A 35 -3.46 5.23 4.84
C SER A 35 -2.94 3.79 4.96
N LEU A 36 -3.50 2.98 5.86
CA LEU A 36 -3.16 1.55 5.95
C LEU A 36 -3.62 0.79 4.70
N ARG A 37 -4.79 1.11 4.17
CA ARG A 37 -5.29 0.52 2.92
C ARG A 37 -4.40 0.86 1.73
N ILE A 38 -3.89 2.09 1.66
CA ILE A 38 -2.93 2.51 0.64
C ILE A 38 -1.61 1.74 0.77
N ALA A 39 -1.08 1.61 1.99
CA ALA A 39 0.15 0.84 2.22
C ALA A 39 -0.02 -0.63 1.82
N ALA A 40 -1.12 -1.27 2.21
CA ALA A 40 -1.44 -2.64 1.82
C ALA A 40 -1.62 -2.79 0.29
N ALA A 41 -2.21 -1.79 -0.39
CA ALA A 41 -2.32 -1.79 -1.84
C ALA A 41 -0.95 -1.70 -2.52
N ARG A 42 -0.04 -0.86 -2.01
CA ARG A 42 1.34 -0.76 -2.50
C ARG A 42 2.12 -2.06 -2.31
N LEU A 43 1.94 -2.75 -1.17
CA LEU A 43 2.54 -4.07 -0.95
C LEU A 43 2.02 -5.09 -1.98
N ARG A 44 0.70 -5.17 -2.19
CA ARG A 44 0.12 -6.07 -3.22
C ARG A 44 0.63 -5.74 -4.63
N GLN A 45 0.79 -4.46 -4.95
CA GLN A 45 1.37 -4.04 -6.23
C GLN A 45 2.82 -4.51 -6.37
N ALA A 46 3.64 -4.36 -5.33
CA ALA A 46 5.03 -4.83 -5.33
C ALA A 46 5.12 -6.36 -5.50
N GLN A 47 4.26 -7.11 -4.81
CA GLN A 47 4.15 -8.57 -4.96
C GLN A 47 3.77 -8.98 -6.39
N ALA A 48 2.79 -8.29 -6.99
CA ALA A 48 2.39 -8.55 -8.37
C ALA A 48 3.53 -8.29 -9.37
N LEU A 49 4.30 -7.21 -9.17
CA LEU A 49 5.47 -6.91 -9.99
C LEU A 49 6.61 -7.92 -9.81
N ALA A 50 6.79 -8.45 -8.61
CA ALA A 50 7.72 -9.58 -8.39
C ALA A 50 7.26 -10.83 -9.14
N GLY A 51 5.95 -11.12 -9.17
CA GLY A 51 5.39 -12.19 -10.00
C GLY A 51 5.61 -11.99 -11.50
N VAL A 52 5.52 -10.76 -12.01
CA VAL A 52 5.86 -10.43 -13.40
C VAL A 52 7.34 -10.66 -13.69
N ALA A 53 8.22 -10.26 -12.76
CA ALA A 53 9.66 -10.50 -12.89
C ALA A 53 10.01 -12.00 -12.88
N ASP A 54 9.32 -12.80 -12.06
CA ASP A 54 9.50 -14.24 -12.03
C ASP A 54 8.97 -14.91 -13.32
N ALA A 55 7.80 -14.48 -13.80
CA ALA A 55 7.22 -14.97 -15.04
C ALA A 55 8.15 -14.76 -16.26
N ALA A 56 8.93 -13.68 -16.27
CA ALA A 56 9.90 -13.40 -17.34
C ALA A 56 11.03 -14.46 -17.45
N ARG A 57 11.25 -15.26 -16.40
CA ARG A 57 12.22 -16.37 -16.40
C ARG A 57 11.65 -17.67 -16.98
N ALA A 58 10.34 -17.73 -17.18
CA ALA A 58 9.67 -18.89 -17.76
C ALA A 58 9.55 -18.75 -19.29
N PRO A 59 9.42 -19.86 -20.02
CA PRO A 59 9.04 -19.82 -21.43
C PRO A 59 7.70 -19.10 -21.61
N GLN A 60 7.65 -18.21 -22.60
CA GLN A 60 6.45 -17.47 -22.96
C GLN A 60 5.74 -18.19 -24.10
N VAL A 61 4.42 -18.32 -23.96
CA VAL A 61 3.54 -18.85 -25.00
C VAL A 61 2.47 -17.82 -25.29
N ASN A 62 2.30 -17.47 -26.55
CA ASN A 62 1.28 -16.52 -26.99
C ASN A 62 0.47 -17.12 -28.15
N ALA A 63 -0.81 -16.78 -28.20
CA ALA A 63 -1.67 -17.10 -29.34
C ALA A 63 -2.07 -15.79 -30.04
N THR A 64 -2.08 -15.80 -31.36
CA THR A 64 -2.48 -14.65 -32.16
C THR A 64 -3.48 -15.10 -33.21
N VAL A 65 -4.59 -14.38 -33.30
CA VAL A 65 -5.59 -14.55 -34.33
C VAL A 65 -5.80 -13.19 -34.99
N LYS A 66 -5.65 -13.14 -36.31
CA LYS A 66 -5.80 -11.92 -37.10
C LYS A 66 -6.74 -12.20 -38.27
N SER A 67 -7.67 -11.30 -38.51
CA SER A 67 -8.46 -11.26 -39.74
C SER A 67 -8.39 -9.85 -40.30
N MET A 68 -8.05 -9.73 -41.58
CA MET A 68 -7.92 -8.44 -42.26
C MET A 68 -8.41 -8.57 -43.68
N ARG A 69 -9.16 -7.58 -44.15
CA ARG A 69 -9.53 -7.45 -45.55
C ARG A 69 -8.53 -6.54 -46.24
N GLN A 70 -7.88 -7.04 -47.29
CA GLN A 70 -6.85 -6.32 -48.01
C GLN A 70 -7.17 -6.32 -49.51
N GLU A 71 -7.00 -5.17 -50.15
CA GLU A 71 -6.95 -5.07 -51.60
C GLU A 71 -5.52 -5.28 -52.08
N PHE A 72 -5.32 -6.25 -52.98
CA PHE A 72 -4.03 -6.39 -53.64
C PHE A 72 -4.00 -5.49 -54.86
N SER A 73 -3.02 -4.58 -54.92
CA SER A 73 -2.84 -3.72 -56.09
C SER A 73 -2.66 -4.55 -57.36
N ALA A 74 -3.33 -4.14 -58.44
CA ALA A 74 -3.20 -4.75 -59.76
C ALA A 74 -1.78 -4.64 -60.35
N ASN A 75 -0.98 -3.69 -59.85
CA ASN A 75 0.40 -3.44 -60.27
C ASN A 75 1.43 -3.94 -59.25
N SER A 76 1.04 -4.85 -58.35
CA SER A 76 1.96 -5.46 -57.37
C SER A 76 2.60 -6.76 -57.88
N THR A 77 3.51 -7.32 -57.08
CA THR A 77 4.15 -8.62 -57.35
C THR A 77 3.21 -9.81 -57.15
N VAL A 78 2.00 -9.59 -56.64
CA VAL A 78 1.02 -10.65 -56.39
C VAL A 78 0.31 -11.01 -57.71
N PRO A 79 0.26 -12.27 -58.12
CA PRO A 79 -0.37 -12.67 -59.38
C PRO A 79 -1.91 -12.68 -59.31
N LYS A 80 -2.56 -12.63 -60.48
CA LYS A 80 -4.00 -12.91 -60.61
C LYS A 80 -4.29 -14.37 -60.18
N PRO A 81 -5.45 -14.67 -59.55
CA PRO A 81 -6.65 -13.84 -59.45
C PRO A 81 -6.66 -12.85 -58.27
N LEU A 82 -5.65 -12.88 -57.40
CA LEU A 82 -5.60 -12.00 -56.23
C LEU A 82 -5.35 -10.53 -56.61
N ALA A 83 -4.52 -10.28 -57.62
CA ALA A 83 -4.22 -8.93 -58.12
C ALA A 83 -5.48 -8.16 -58.55
N GLY A 84 -5.66 -6.94 -58.03
CA GLY A 84 -6.81 -6.08 -58.31
C GLY A 84 -8.10 -6.51 -57.60
N SER A 85 -8.01 -7.37 -56.58
CA SER A 85 -9.18 -7.89 -55.85
C SER A 85 -9.07 -7.67 -54.34
N TRP A 86 -10.24 -7.58 -53.71
CA TRP A 86 -10.36 -7.60 -52.25
C TRP A 86 -10.40 -9.03 -51.74
N THR A 87 -9.50 -9.36 -50.81
CA THR A 87 -9.40 -10.69 -50.21
C THR A 87 -9.37 -10.60 -48.69
N TRP A 88 -9.92 -11.62 -48.02
CA TRP A 88 -9.77 -11.81 -46.59
C TRP A 88 -8.51 -12.62 -46.29
N LEU A 89 -7.63 -12.07 -45.47
CA LEU A 89 -6.49 -12.76 -44.90
C LEU A 89 -6.81 -13.09 -43.44
N ASN A 90 -6.81 -14.38 -43.14
CA ASN A 90 -7.02 -14.90 -41.79
C ASN A 90 -5.76 -15.67 -41.37
N ASP A 91 -5.23 -15.33 -40.20
CA ASP A 91 -4.07 -15.99 -39.60
C ASP A 91 -4.44 -16.41 -38.17
N ALA A 92 -4.01 -17.61 -37.79
CA ALA A 92 -4.08 -18.11 -36.44
C ALA A 92 -2.77 -18.85 -36.14
N SER A 93 -2.02 -18.36 -35.16
CA SER A 93 -0.69 -18.84 -34.84
C SER A 93 -0.47 -18.92 -33.33
N VAL A 94 0.39 -19.86 -32.91
CA VAL A 94 0.88 -19.98 -31.53
C VAL A 94 2.39 -19.76 -31.57
N GLY A 95 2.87 -18.79 -30.80
CA GLY A 95 4.27 -18.47 -30.63
C GLY A 95 4.81 -19.03 -29.33
N PHE A 96 6.08 -19.45 -29.35
CA PHE A 96 6.86 -19.84 -28.18
C PHE A 96 8.16 -19.05 -28.19
N SER A 97 8.53 -18.47 -27.04
CA SER A 97 9.83 -17.82 -26.86
C SER A 97 10.39 -18.11 -25.48
N TYR A 98 11.71 -18.26 -25.41
CA TYR A 98 12.39 -18.48 -24.15
C TYR A 98 13.76 -17.79 -24.17
N GLU A 99 14.00 -16.92 -23.19
CA GLU A 99 15.27 -16.23 -23.03
C GLU A 99 16.13 -17.00 -22.02
N LEU A 100 17.28 -17.50 -22.48
CA LEU A 100 18.24 -18.17 -21.62
C LEU A 100 19.05 -17.13 -20.84
N ASP A 101 19.00 -17.21 -19.51
CA ASP A 101 19.63 -16.24 -18.62
C ASP A 101 21.10 -16.58 -18.31
N PHE A 102 21.97 -16.48 -19.32
CA PHE A 102 23.40 -16.82 -19.17
C PHE A 102 24.17 -15.89 -18.22
N TRP A 103 23.69 -14.66 -18.05
CA TRP A 103 24.39 -13.59 -17.33
C TRP A 103 23.67 -13.19 -16.04
N GLY A 104 22.56 -13.85 -15.68
CA GLY A 104 21.78 -13.57 -14.47
C GLY A 104 20.95 -12.27 -14.53
N LYS A 105 20.64 -11.75 -15.72
CA LYS A 105 19.85 -10.52 -15.91
C LYS A 105 18.46 -10.67 -15.30
N ASN A 106 17.78 -11.79 -15.58
CA ASN A 106 16.40 -12.01 -15.15
C ASN A 106 16.35 -12.44 -13.68
N GLU A 107 17.35 -13.20 -13.22
CA GLU A 107 17.52 -13.50 -11.79
C GLU A 107 17.74 -12.22 -10.96
N ALA A 108 18.66 -11.35 -11.36
CA ALA A 108 18.89 -10.08 -10.67
C ALA A 108 17.65 -9.16 -10.71
N ALA A 109 16.88 -9.17 -11.80
CA ALA A 109 15.63 -8.42 -11.89
C ALA A 109 14.57 -8.94 -10.90
N LEU A 110 14.46 -10.26 -10.74
CA LEU A 110 13.60 -10.87 -9.74
C LEU A 110 14.06 -10.54 -8.32
N GLU A 111 15.34 -10.67 -8.02
CA GLU A 111 15.89 -10.34 -6.71
C GLU A 111 15.60 -8.88 -6.34
N ALA A 112 15.79 -7.95 -7.28
CA ALA A 112 15.44 -6.55 -7.10
C ALA A 112 13.93 -6.34 -6.83
N ALA A 113 13.06 -7.07 -7.54
CA ALA A 113 11.61 -6.99 -7.32
C ALA A 113 11.19 -7.57 -5.95
N VAL A 114 11.82 -8.66 -5.51
CA VAL A 114 11.64 -9.22 -4.16
C VAL A 114 12.13 -8.23 -3.10
N GLY A 115 13.28 -7.59 -3.31
CA GLY A 115 13.78 -6.52 -2.44
C GLY A 115 12.80 -5.37 -2.30
N ARG A 116 12.18 -4.93 -3.41
CA ARG A 116 11.11 -3.91 -3.38
C ARG A 116 9.87 -4.37 -2.63
N THR A 117 9.52 -5.65 -2.69
CA THR A 117 8.41 -6.22 -1.91
C THR A 117 8.69 -6.15 -0.41
N LYS A 118 9.90 -6.53 0.02
CA LYS A 118 10.33 -6.41 1.43
C LYS A 118 10.33 -4.95 1.91
N ALA A 119 10.76 -4.02 1.06
CA ALA A 119 10.69 -2.59 1.36
C ALA A 119 9.24 -2.12 1.53
N ALA A 120 8.34 -2.53 0.64
CA ALA A 120 6.91 -2.19 0.75
C ALA A 120 6.24 -2.80 1.99
N GLU A 121 6.69 -3.98 2.43
CA GLU A 121 6.26 -4.60 3.68
C GLU A 121 6.72 -3.79 4.89
N ALA A 122 8.00 -3.37 4.92
CA ALA A 122 8.51 -2.48 5.95
C ALA A 122 7.77 -1.13 5.98
N ASP A 123 7.45 -0.55 4.82
CA ASP A 123 6.64 0.67 4.73
C ASP A 123 5.23 0.48 5.30
N ALA A 124 4.61 -0.69 5.10
CA ALA A 124 3.31 -1.00 5.67
C ALA A 124 3.35 -1.10 7.20
N HIS A 125 4.39 -1.71 7.75
CA HIS A 125 4.64 -1.72 9.20
C HIS A 125 4.91 -0.31 9.74
N ALA A 126 5.70 0.49 9.04
CA ALA A 126 5.98 1.89 9.42
C ALA A 126 4.69 2.73 9.42
N ALA A 127 3.81 2.56 8.43
CA ALA A 127 2.52 3.24 8.37
C ALA A 127 1.62 2.88 9.56
N ARG A 128 1.59 1.59 9.95
CA ARG A 128 0.88 1.13 11.15
C ARG A 128 1.44 1.78 12.41
N LEU A 129 2.76 1.77 12.57
CA LEU A 129 3.41 2.39 13.73
C LEU A 129 3.09 3.89 13.82
N LEU A 130 3.28 4.63 12.72
CA LEU A 130 2.99 6.06 12.67
C LEU A 130 1.53 6.37 13.01
N LEU A 131 0.59 5.57 12.51
CA LEU A 131 -0.82 5.71 12.87
C LEU A 131 -1.03 5.51 14.37
N THR A 132 -0.52 4.42 14.94
CA THR A 132 -0.69 4.13 16.37
C THR A 132 -0.09 5.22 17.26
N VAL A 133 1.09 5.73 16.92
CA VAL A 133 1.73 6.85 17.62
C VAL A 133 0.90 8.11 17.50
N SER A 134 0.36 8.40 16.31
CA SER A 134 -0.45 9.60 16.08
C SER A 134 -1.76 9.58 16.89
N VAL A 135 -2.41 8.41 16.98
CA VAL A 135 -3.62 8.21 17.79
C VAL A 135 -3.30 8.45 19.27
N VAL A 136 -2.23 7.85 19.80
CA VAL A 136 -1.81 8.06 21.20
C VAL A 136 -1.49 9.53 21.47
N GLN A 137 -0.74 10.19 20.59
CA GLN A 137 -0.42 11.61 20.75
C GLN A 137 -1.66 12.50 20.75
N ALA A 138 -2.61 12.26 19.85
CA ALA A 138 -3.87 12.98 19.80
C ALA A 138 -4.71 12.74 21.07
N TYR A 139 -4.73 11.50 21.56
CA TYR A 139 -5.45 11.12 22.78
C TYR A 139 -4.88 11.82 24.02
N LEU A 140 -3.56 11.75 24.23
CA LEU A 140 -2.89 12.42 25.34
C LEU A 140 -3.04 13.95 25.25
N LYS A 141 -3.11 14.50 24.03
CA LYS A 141 -3.38 15.92 23.85
C LYS A 141 -4.80 16.29 24.28
N LEU A 142 -5.79 15.44 23.99
CA LEU A 142 -7.17 15.64 24.42
C LEU A 142 -7.27 15.58 25.95
N ASP A 143 -6.64 14.60 26.58
CA ASP A 143 -6.59 14.47 28.04
C ASP A 143 -6.00 15.72 28.72
N GLN A 144 -4.85 16.20 28.21
CA GLN A 144 -4.25 17.45 28.67
C GLN A 144 -5.22 18.64 28.58
N LEU A 145 -6.00 18.74 27.49
CA LEU A 145 -6.95 19.83 27.30
C LEU A 145 -8.14 19.75 28.28
N HIS A 146 -8.61 18.54 28.60
CA HIS A 146 -9.62 18.36 29.65
C HIS A 146 -9.10 18.78 31.03
N ALA A 147 -7.89 18.36 31.41
CA ALA A 147 -7.29 18.78 32.68
C ALA A 147 -7.13 20.32 32.77
N GLN A 148 -6.80 20.98 31.66
CA GLN A 148 -6.73 22.45 31.61
C GLN A 148 -8.12 23.10 31.74
N LEU A 149 -9.15 22.51 31.13
CA LEU A 149 -10.53 22.98 31.23
C LEU A 149 -11.04 22.88 32.67
N GLU A 150 -10.80 21.74 33.34
CA GLU A 150 -11.19 21.55 34.74
C GLU A 150 -10.52 22.57 35.66
N LEU A 151 -9.21 22.81 35.49
CA LEU A 151 -8.49 23.83 36.25
C LEU A 151 -9.04 25.25 36.00
N ALA A 152 -9.36 25.58 34.76
CA ALA A 152 -9.94 26.88 34.40
C ALA A 152 -11.32 27.08 35.03
N GLN A 153 -12.16 26.04 35.02
CA GLN A 153 -13.49 26.06 35.66
C GLN A 153 -13.38 26.20 37.18
N ALA A 154 -12.50 25.44 37.84
CA ALA A 154 -12.27 25.57 39.28
C ALA A 154 -11.80 26.99 39.65
N THR A 155 -10.90 27.56 38.85
CA THR A 155 -10.42 28.95 39.03
C THR A 155 -11.54 29.96 38.87
N LEU A 156 -12.43 29.77 37.89
CA LEU A 156 -13.59 30.64 37.67
C LEU A 156 -14.55 30.61 38.87
N THR A 157 -14.89 29.40 39.36
CA THR A 157 -15.74 29.23 40.54
C THR A 157 -15.14 29.92 41.77
N GLN A 158 -13.84 29.73 42.02
CA GLN A 158 -13.15 30.39 43.13
C GLN A 158 -13.22 31.93 43.03
N ARG A 159 -12.99 32.49 41.83
CA ARG A 159 -13.09 33.95 41.61
C ARG A 159 -14.52 34.45 41.79
N GLY A 160 -15.52 33.67 41.40
CA GLY A 160 -16.93 33.97 41.61
C GLY A 160 -17.30 34.09 43.09
N GLU A 161 -16.85 33.13 43.91
CA GLU A 161 -17.08 33.18 45.37
C GLU A 161 -16.41 34.38 46.02
N ILE A 162 -15.16 34.70 45.63
CA ILE A 162 -14.45 35.88 46.15
C ILE A 162 -15.22 37.18 45.81
N LEU A 163 -15.70 37.30 44.57
CA LEU A 163 -16.49 38.47 44.14
C LEU A 163 -17.79 38.60 44.94
N ARG A 164 -18.49 37.48 45.20
CA ARG A 164 -19.71 37.45 46.00
C ARG A 164 -19.46 37.93 47.43
N LEU A 165 -18.45 37.36 48.10
CA LEU A 165 -18.05 37.77 49.46
C LEU A 165 -17.62 39.25 49.55
N THR A 166 -17.09 39.81 48.46
CA THR A 166 -16.68 41.22 48.40
C THR A 166 -17.88 42.15 48.20
N ARG A 167 -18.94 41.71 47.50
CA ARG A 167 -20.18 42.49 47.30
C ARG A 167 -21.16 42.42 48.47
N ASP A 168 -21.13 41.36 49.26
CA ASP A 168 -21.99 41.18 50.43
C ASP A 168 -21.51 41.99 51.66
N ARG A 169 -20.39 42.72 51.55
CA ARG A 169 -19.87 43.68 52.54
C ARG A 169 -20.22 45.11 52.16
#